data_AF-A0A429B755-F1
#
_entry.id   AF-A0A429B755-F1
#
_cell.length_a   1.000
_cell.length_b   1.000
_cell.length_c   1.000
_cell.angle_alpha   90.00
_cell.angle_beta   90.00
_cell.angle_gamma   90.00
#
_symmetry.space_group_name_H-M   'P 1'
#
loop_
_entity.id
_entity.type
_entity.pdbx_description
1 polymer ?
#
loop_
_entity_poly.entity_id
_entity_poly.type
_entity_poly.pdbx_seq_one_letter_code
_entity_poly.pdbx_strand_id
1 'polypeptide(L)'
;MLRLKQSANADGAVRFQCPAAGTSPSVTCPRFDRLHQHELSRPTAVDLTDARQRAAHPAAKPRVLPPQPDLKTGELPKICHQHTITVRKDDLGHLDKFRQDLAYLSPAWIGTYKSVRANTEGINGRLKGHDLDLGDPKNRLAHGRVAQTILVALLVTVANDHFLDQWHHTHQLQNEPITPADTPQTPAEPFNGTPPAGQSRPPPAP
;
A
#
# COMPACT_ATOMS: atom_id res chain seq x y z
N MET A 1 1.04 12.89 10.65
CA MET A 1 1.58 11.51 10.70
C MET A 1 2.81 11.49 11.61
N LEU A 2 3.01 10.45 12.41
CA LEU A 2 4.20 10.35 13.29
C LEU A 2 5.45 9.98 12.48
N ARG A 3 6.63 10.41 12.94
CA ARG A 3 7.91 10.11 12.30
C ARG A 3 8.49 8.81 12.85
N LEU A 4 9.06 7.96 12.00
CA LEU A 4 9.80 6.78 12.45
C LEU A 4 11.11 7.25 13.11
N LYS A 5 11.33 6.88 14.38
CA LYS A 5 12.57 7.20 15.11
C LYS A 5 13.55 6.03 15.11
N GLN A 6 13.03 4.82 15.28
CA GLN A 6 13.81 3.59 15.30
C GLN A 6 13.00 2.49 14.63
N SER A 7 13.66 1.71 13.76
CA SER A 7 13.09 0.51 13.14
C SER A 7 12.70 -0.52 14.20
N ALA A 8 11.99 -1.57 13.76
CA ALA A 8 11.56 -2.63 14.66
C ALA A 8 12.76 -3.29 15.36
N ASN A 9 12.68 -3.45 16.68
CA ASN A 9 13.63 -4.24 17.44
C ASN A 9 13.34 -5.75 17.26
N ALA A 10 14.15 -6.62 17.88
CA ALA A 10 13.97 -8.08 17.83
C ALA A 10 12.54 -8.52 18.24
N ASP A 11 11.92 -7.79 19.17
CA ASP A 11 10.55 -8.04 19.64
C ASP A 11 9.45 -7.43 18.73
N GLY A 12 9.81 -6.88 17.57
CA GLY A 12 8.88 -6.19 16.65
C GLY A 12 8.41 -4.80 17.11
N ALA A 13 8.95 -4.28 18.22
CA ALA A 13 8.60 -2.96 18.74
C ALA A 13 9.17 -1.83 17.88
N VAL A 14 8.31 -0.91 17.42
CA VAL A 14 8.70 0.25 16.60
C VAL A 14 8.57 1.54 17.40
N ARG A 15 9.55 2.43 17.30
CA ARG A 15 9.50 3.74 17.98
C ARG A 15 9.16 4.84 17.01
N PHE A 16 8.14 5.60 17.37
CA PHE A 16 7.68 6.77 16.64
C PHE A 16 7.94 8.04 17.45
N GLN A 17 8.16 9.15 16.75
CA GLN A 17 8.44 10.46 17.31
C GLN A 17 7.36 11.46 16.87
N CYS A 18 7.02 12.37 17.79
CA CYS A 18 6.19 13.53 17.49
C CYS A 18 6.87 14.37 16.39
N PRO A 19 6.17 14.73 15.29
CA PRO A 19 6.78 15.47 14.19
C PRO A 19 7.19 16.91 14.55
N ALA A 20 6.70 17.43 15.69
CA ALA A 20 7.08 18.71 16.28
C ALA A 20 8.24 18.60 17.29
N ALA A 21 8.69 17.38 17.62
CA ALA A 21 9.80 17.16 18.56
C ALA A 21 11.13 16.96 17.83
N GLY A 22 12.24 17.24 18.53
CA GLY A 22 13.62 17.01 18.06
C GLY A 22 14.32 18.28 17.59
N THR A 23 15.57 18.13 17.13
CA THR A 23 16.43 19.26 16.68
C THR A 23 16.04 19.82 15.31
N SER A 24 15.28 19.06 14.53
CA SER A 24 14.80 19.46 13.20
C SER A 24 13.33 19.06 13.05
N PRO A 25 12.41 19.77 13.74
CA PRO A 25 10.99 19.45 13.67
C PRO A 25 10.47 19.71 12.26
N SER A 26 9.53 18.90 11.80
CA SER A 26 8.95 19.01 10.45
C SER A 26 7.65 19.83 10.41
N VAL A 27 7.05 20.07 11.59
CA VAL A 27 5.85 20.87 11.76
C VAL A 27 5.95 21.68 13.05
N THR A 28 5.20 22.77 13.11
CA THR A 28 5.01 23.56 14.35
C THR A 28 3.66 23.20 14.96
N CYS A 29 3.64 22.84 16.25
CA CYS A 29 2.44 22.36 16.95
C CYS A 29 2.24 23.14 18.25
N PRO A 30 1.21 24.01 18.35
CA PRO A 30 1.00 24.85 19.53
C PRO A 30 0.83 24.07 20.83
N ARG A 31 0.27 22.85 20.75
CA ARG A 31 0.10 21.95 21.88
C ARG A 31 1.45 21.44 22.42
N PHE A 32 2.35 21.08 21.50
CA PHE A 32 3.70 20.64 21.87
C PHE A 32 4.49 21.78 22.48
N ASP A 33 4.44 22.96 21.86
CA ASP A 33 5.14 24.16 22.33
C ASP A 33 4.71 24.53 23.76
N ARG A 34 3.39 24.50 24.04
CA ARG A 34 2.84 24.78 25.37
C ARG A 34 3.24 23.76 26.43
N LEU A 35 3.16 22.46 26.11
CA LEU A 35 3.44 21.38 27.07
C LEU A 35 4.92 21.27 27.41
N HIS A 36 5.79 21.53 26.44
CA HIS A 36 7.23 21.42 26.62
C HIS A 36 7.90 22.75 26.94
N GLN A 37 7.10 23.80 27.19
CA GLN A 37 7.60 25.15 27.45
C GLN A 37 8.64 25.56 26.41
N HIS A 38 8.39 25.18 25.15
CA HIS A 38 9.22 25.66 24.06
C HIS A 38 8.88 27.14 23.96
N GLU A 39 9.70 27.98 24.61
CA GLU A 39 9.51 29.41 24.53
C GLU A 39 9.39 29.75 23.06
N LEU A 40 8.39 30.58 22.74
CA LEU A 40 8.34 31.27 21.45
C LEU A 40 9.64 32.04 21.37
N SER A 41 10.66 31.39 20.79
CA SER A 41 12.00 31.91 20.68
C SER A 41 11.86 33.33 20.17
N ARG A 42 12.45 34.29 20.89
CA ARG A 42 12.54 35.70 20.50
C ARG A 42 12.67 35.77 18.98
N PRO A 43 11.88 36.60 18.27
CA PRO A 43 11.84 36.61 16.82
C PRO A 43 13.27 36.61 16.24
N THR A 44 13.67 35.46 15.73
CA THR A 44 15.00 35.27 15.14
C THR A 44 14.95 35.91 13.76
N ALA A 45 15.89 36.82 13.48
CA ALA A 45 16.01 37.39 12.15
C ALA A 45 16.25 36.26 11.13
N VAL A 46 15.42 36.22 10.09
CA VAL A 46 15.57 35.24 9.01
C VAL A 46 16.49 35.83 7.96
N ASP A 47 17.63 35.20 7.73
CA ASP A 47 18.44 35.50 6.55
C ASP A 47 17.72 35.00 5.29
N LEU A 48 17.31 35.95 4.44
CA LEU A 48 16.63 35.65 3.18
C LEU A 48 17.60 35.24 2.05
N THR A 49 18.91 35.40 2.25
CA THR A 49 19.92 34.99 1.27
C THR A 49 20.30 33.52 1.43
N ASP A 50 20.24 32.98 2.65
CA ASP A 50 20.50 31.56 2.94
C ASP A 50 19.21 30.72 2.84
N ALA A 51 19.10 29.96 1.74
CA ALA A 51 17.97 29.08 1.49
C ALA A 51 17.81 27.98 2.57
N ARG A 52 18.91 27.50 3.15
CA ARG A 52 18.90 26.45 4.17
C ARG A 52 18.39 26.98 5.50
N GLN A 53 18.87 28.15 5.92
CA GLN A 53 18.37 28.80 7.14
C GLN A 53 16.89 29.15 7.03
N ARG A 54 16.47 29.70 5.88
CA ARG A 54 15.06 29.99 5.62
C ARG A 54 14.18 28.74 5.72
N ALA A 55 14.61 27.61 5.16
CA ALA A 55 13.85 26.35 5.23
C ALA A 55 13.80 25.75 6.65
N ALA A 56 14.86 25.95 7.45
CA ALA A 56 14.93 25.47 8.83
C ALA A 56 14.11 26.32 9.81
N HIS A 57 13.83 27.58 9.47
CA HIS A 57 13.16 28.53 10.35
C HIS A 57 11.74 28.05 10.74
N PRO A 58 11.33 28.14 12.02
CA PRO A 58 10.01 27.68 12.47
C PRO A 58 8.83 28.28 11.71
N ALA A 59 8.95 29.53 11.25
CA ALA A 59 7.90 30.19 10.46
C ALA A 59 7.73 29.63 9.04
N ALA A 60 8.73 28.93 8.51
CA ALA A 60 8.64 28.25 7.21
C ALA A 60 7.99 26.86 7.31
N LYS A 61 7.77 26.35 8.53
CA LYS A 61 7.23 25.00 8.75
C LYS A 61 5.70 25.03 8.77
N PRO A 62 5.03 24.01 8.22
CA PRO A 62 3.58 23.88 8.32
C PRO A 62 3.14 23.89 9.79
N ARG A 63 2.21 24.78 10.12
CA ARG A 63 1.60 24.84 11.46
C ARG A 63 0.39 23.93 11.50
N VAL A 64 0.42 22.94 12.39
CA VAL A 64 -0.70 22.02 12.60
C VAL A 64 -1.61 22.58 13.68
N LEU A 65 -2.83 22.95 13.30
CA LEU A 65 -3.87 23.36 14.24
C LEU A 65 -4.65 22.11 14.69
N PRO A 66 -4.74 21.82 16.00
CA PRO A 66 -5.56 20.73 16.47
C PRO A 66 -7.05 21.00 16.15
N PRO A 67 -7.81 19.98 15.74
CA PRO A 67 -9.20 20.13 15.28
C PRO A 67 -10.19 20.51 16.38
N GLN A 68 -9.81 20.32 17.64
CA GLN A 68 -10.57 20.77 18.80
C GLN A 68 -9.65 21.56 19.74
N PRO A 69 -10.18 22.60 20.41
CA PRO A 69 -9.45 23.28 21.48
C PRO A 69 -9.02 22.25 22.53
N ASP A 70 -7.83 22.44 23.08
CA ASP A 70 -7.24 21.47 24.00
C ASP A 70 -8.16 21.28 25.22
N LEU A 71 -8.64 20.06 25.42
CA LEU A 71 -9.14 19.60 26.70
C LEU A 71 -7.99 19.70 27.73
N LYS A 72 -8.34 19.80 29.02
CA LYS A 72 -7.39 19.99 30.13
C LYS A 72 -6.18 19.06 29.98
N THR A 73 -4.99 19.53 30.40
CA THR A 73 -3.69 18.86 30.23
C THR A 73 -3.67 17.35 30.54
N GLY A 74 -4.53 16.84 31.42
CA GLY A 74 -4.62 15.42 31.76
C GLY A 74 -5.36 14.52 30.74
N GLU A 75 -6.10 15.08 29.79
CA GLU A 75 -6.85 14.32 28.77
C GLU A 75 -6.10 14.21 27.44
N LEU A 76 -4.89 14.76 27.36
CA LEU A 76 -4.11 14.76 26.14
C LEU A 76 -3.45 13.37 25.91
N PRO A 77 -3.34 12.93 24.64
CA PRO A 77 -2.67 11.69 24.32
C PRO A 77 -1.22 11.67 24.82
N LYS A 78 -0.72 10.50 25.25
CA LYS A 78 0.67 10.33 25.76
C LYS A 78 1.74 10.88 24.80
N ILE A 79 1.52 10.80 23.49
CA ILE A 79 2.42 11.36 22.45
C ILE A 79 2.57 12.88 22.51
N CYS A 80 1.64 13.60 23.12
CA CYS A 80 1.75 15.04 23.33
C CYS A 80 2.63 15.38 24.55
N HIS A 81 2.72 14.47 25.53
CA HIS A 81 3.59 14.62 26.71
C HIS A 81 4.97 13.99 26.52
N GLN A 82 5.03 12.92 25.74
CA GLN A 82 6.24 12.16 25.46
C GLN A 82 6.66 12.46 24.04
N HIS A 83 7.91 12.89 23.82
CA HIS A 83 8.43 13.16 22.48
C HIS A 83 8.38 11.93 21.56
N THR A 84 8.30 10.74 22.15
CA THR A 84 8.26 9.46 21.45
C THR A 84 7.27 8.50 22.06
N ILE A 85 6.69 7.65 21.23
CA ILE A 85 5.92 6.47 21.67
C ILE A 85 6.55 5.21 21.09
N THR A 86 6.35 4.10 21.79
CA THR A 86 6.70 2.76 21.31
C THR A 86 5.41 2.03 21.02
N VAL A 87 5.31 1.46 19.82
CA VAL A 87 4.18 0.62 19.41
C VAL A 87 4.72 -0.79 19.19
N ARG A 88 4.31 -1.72 20.04
CA ARG A 88 4.62 -3.14 19.92
C ARG A 88 3.63 -3.84 19.01
N LYS A 89 4.02 -5.04 18.58
CA LYS A 89 3.10 -6.03 18.01
C LYS A 89 1.98 -6.26 19.02
N ASP A 90 0.73 -6.24 18.56
CA ASP A 90 -0.49 -6.39 19.37
C ASP A 90 -0.94 -5.19 20.24
N ASP A 91 -0.16 -4.10 20.35
CA ASP A 91 -0.61 -2.89 21.10
C ASP A 91 -1.90 -2.27 20.48
N LEU A 92 -2.16 -2.51 19.20
CA LEU A 92 -3.35 -2.08 18.48
C LEU A 92 -4.49 -3.13 18.51
N GLY A 93 -4.26 -4.29 19.13
CA GLY A 93 -5.20 -5.41 19.17
C GLY A 93 -5.69 -5.80 17.77
N HIS A 94 -7.01 -5.86 17.59
CA HIS A 94 -7.62 -6.21 16.31
C HIS A 94 -7.30 -5.25 15.15
N LEU A 95 -6.82 -4.03 15.45
CA LEU A 95 -6.45 -3.03 14.44
C LEU A 95 -5.05 -3.26 13.87
N ASP A 96 -4.23 -4.11 14.49
CA ASP A 96 -2.86 -4.38 14.01
C ASP A 96 -2.86 -5.01 12.61
N LYS A 97 -3.93 -5.74 12.25
CA LYS A 97 -4.14 -6.27 10.88
C LYS A 97 -4.31 -5.19 9.80
N PHE A 98 -4.69 -3.97 10.19
CA PHE A 98 -4.85 -2.83 9.29
C PHE A 98 -3.62 -1.93 9.26
N ARG A 99 -2.56 -2.30 9.99
CA ARG A 99 -1.32 -1.56 10.01
C ARG A 99 -0.71 -1.55 8.61
N GLN A 100 -0.35 -0.35 8.15
CA GLN A 100 0.41 -0.13 6.93
C GLN A 100 1.68 0.62 7.31
N ASP A 101 2.83 0.10 6.89
CA ASP A 101 4.12 0.73 7.19
C ASP A 101 4.34 1.99 6.35
N LEU A 102 3.75 2.05 5.16
CA LEU A 102 3.77 3.21 4.28
C LEU A 102 2.53 4.06 4.47
N ALA A 103 2.72 5.38 4.42
CA ALA A 103 1.64 6.34 4.46
C ALA A 103 0.68 6.13 3.28
N TYR A 104 -0.61 5.94 3.56
CA TYR A 104 -1.63 5.76 2.53
C TYR A 104 -1.55 6.86 1.46
N LEU A 105 -1.56 6.46 0.19
CA LEU A 105 -1.43 7.34 -0.99
C LEU A 105 -0.11 8.14 -1.09
N SER A 106 0.90 7.88 -0.26
CA SER A 106 2.23 8.44 -0.51
C SER A 106 2.84 7.88 -1.82
N PRO A 107 3.80 8.57 -2.44
CA PRO A 107 4.47 8.05 -3.64
C PRO A 107 5.08 6.67 -3.44
N ALA A 108 5.68 6.41 -2.27
CA ALA A 108 6.19 5.10 -1.90
C ALA A 108 5.06 4.06 -1.81
N TRP A 109 3.96 4.37 -1.12
CA TRP A 109 2.79 3.49 -1.03
C TRP A 109 2.19 3.17 -2.39
N ILE A 110 2.09 4.19 -3.25
CA ILE A 110 1.58 4.04 -4.62
C ILE A 110 2.49 3.10 -5.42
N GLY A 111 3.81 3.30 -5.36
CA GLY A 111 4.78 2.45 -6.04
C GLY A 111 4.74 0.99 -5.56
N THR A 112 4.53 0.76 -4.26
CA THR A 112 4.52 -0.59 -3.68
C THR A 112 3.20 -1.32 -3.85
N TYR A 113 2.07 -0.66 -3.59
CA TYR A 113 0.79 -1.35 -3.41
C TYR A 113 -0.24 -1.11 -4.53
N LYS A 114 -0.13 -0.04 -5.32
CA LYS A 114 -1.17 0.32 -6.29
C LYS A 114 -1.42 -0.77 -7.32
N SER A 115 -0.35 -1.35 -7.89
CA SER A 115 -0.45 -2.37 -8.93
C SER A 115 -1.07 -3.67 -8.40
N VAL A 116 -0.54 -4.19 -7.30
CA VAL A 116 -1.00 -5.44 -6.67
C VAL A 116 -2.46 -5.32 -6.22
N ARG A 117 -2.82 -4.16 -5.66
CA ARG A 117 -4.19 -3.90 -5.23
C ARG A 117 -5.16 -3.76 -6.40
N ALA A 118 -4.78 -3.03 -7.46
CA ALA A 118 -5.59 -2.92 -8.66
C ALA A 118 -5.82 -4.30 -9.32
N ASN A 119 -4.82 -5.18 -9.32
CA ASN A 119 -4.96 -6.55 -9.80
C ASN A 119 -5.96 -7.35 -8.92
N THR A 120 -5.78 -7.32 -7.60
CA THR A 120 -6.65 -8.02 -6.65
C THR A 120 -8.10 -7.52 -6.73
N GLU A 121 -8.29 -6.21 -6.84
CA GLU A 121 -9.60 -5.58 -7.01
C GLU A 121 -10.22 -5.94 -8.37
N GLY A 122 -9.42 -5.99 -9.44
CA GLY A 122 -9.85 -6.43 -10.76
C GLY A 122 -10.31 -7.88 -10.80
N ILE A 123 -9.53 -8.81 -10.22
CA ILE A 123 -9.89 -10.22 -10.12
C ILE A 123 -11.16 -10.40 -9.28
N ASN A 124 -11.23 -9.75 -8.12
CA ASN A 124 -12.42 -9.80 -7.27
C ASN A 124 -13.66 -9.22 -7.98
N GLY A 125 -13.49 -8.13 -8.73
CA GLY A 125 -14.56 -7.51 -9.50
C GLY A 125 -15.09 -8.45 -10.59
N ARG A 126 -14.21 -9.20 -11.25
CA ARG A 126 -14.59 -10.19 -12.28
C ARG A 126 -15.28 -11.41 -11.69
N LEU A 127 -14.71 -12.00 -10.63
CA LEU A 127 -15.30 -13.16 -9.94
C LEU A 127 -16.68 -12.84 -9.36
N LYS A 128 -16.87 -11.63 -8.81
CA LYS A 128 -18.15 -11.17 -8.27
C LYS A 128 -19.06 -10.50 -9.31
N GLY A 129 -18.62 -10.40 -10.56
CA GLY A 129 -19.40 -9.83 -11.64
C GLY A 129 -20.59 -10.71 -12.02
N HIS A 130 -21.47 -10.20 -12.87
CA HIS A 130 -22.72 -10.88 -13.25
C HIS A 130 -22.50 -12.23 -13.98
N ASP A 131 -21.34 -12.46 -14.59
CA ASP A 131 -21.06 -13.67 -15.37
C ASP A 131 -20.82 -14.91 -14.47
N LEU A 132 -19.97 -14.75 -13.44
CA LEU A 132 -19.65 -15.82 -12.48
C LEU A 132 -20.49 -15.73 -11.20
N ASP A 133 -21.04 -14.56 -10.91
CA ASP A 133 -21.95 -14.21 -9.82
C ASP A 133 -21.64 -14.85 -8.47
N LEU A 134 -20.35 -14.89 -8.13
CA LEU A 134 -19.90 -15.28 -6.78
C LEU A 134 -20.30 -14.23 -5.73
N GLY A 135 -20.85 -13.08 -6.13
CA GLY A 135 -21.28 -12.04 -5.21
C GLY A 135 -22.52 -12.42 -4.41
N ASP A 136 -23.51 -13.05 -5.05
CA ASP A 136 -24.80 -13.37 -4.41
C ASP A 136 -24.84 -14.82 -3.89
N PRO A 137 -25.00 -15.03 -2.57
CA PRO A 137 -25.19 -16.36 -2.01
C PRO A 137 -26.43 -17.11 -2.53
N LYS A 138 -27.47 -16.39 -3.00
CA LYS A 138 -28.73 -16.99 -3.46
C LYS A 138 -28.61 -17.68 -4.81
N ASN A 139 -27.67 -17.25 -5.64
CA ASN A 139 -27.44 -17.81 -6.98
C ASN A 139 -26.50 -19.02 -6.95
N ARG A 140 -26.01 -19.39 -5.75
CA ARG A 140 -25.20 -20.60 -5.52
C ARG A 140 -26.11 -21.80 -5.28
N LEU A 141 -26.28 -22.63 -6.30
CA LEU A 141 -27.11 -23.84 -6.27
C LEU A 141 -26.65 -24.89 -5.23
N ALA A 142 -25.38 -24.87 -4.81
CA ALA A 142 -24.82 -25.81 -3.86
C ALA A 142 -24.99 -25.33 -2.40
N HIS A 143 -25.66 -26.14 -1.58
CA HIS A 143 -25.80 -25.91 -0.15
C HIS A 143 -24.81 -26.76 0.66
N GLY A 144 -24.26 -26.20 1.73
CA GLY A 144 -23.26 -26.83 2.59
C GLY A 144 -21.83 -26.39 2.27
N ARG A 145 -20.99 -26.33 3.31
CA ARG A 145 -19.62 -25.76 3.22
C ARG A 145 -18.76 -26.48 2.18
N VAL A 146 -18.79 -27.81 2.14
CA VAL A 146 -17.97 -28.61 1.22
C VAL A 146 -18.38 -28.36 -0.23
N ALA A 147 -19.68 -28.45 -0.53
CA ALA A 147 -20.19 -28.25 -1.88
C ALA A 147 -19.96 -26.82 -2.38
N GLN A 148 -20.08 -25.82 -1.50
CA GLN A 148 -19.74 -24.43 -1.84
C GLN A 148 -18.24 -24.23 -2.09
N THR A 149 -17.37 -24.87 -1.33
CA THR A 149 -15.92 -24.81 -1.57
C THR A 149 -15.56 -25.40 -2.93
N ILE A 150 -16.13 -26.56 -3.29
CA ILE A 150 -15.90 -27.19 -4.60
C ILE A 150 -16.44 -26.32 -5.73
N LEU A 151 -17.68 -25.80 -5.59
CA LEU A 151 -18.27 -24.90 -6.58
C LEU A 151 -17.42 -23.64 -6.79
N VAL A 152 -16.95 -23.00 -5.72
CA VAL A 152 -16.07 -21.82 -5.81
C VAL A 152 -14.75 -22.18 -6.49
N ALA A 153 -14.16 -23.33 -6.17
CA ALA A 153 -12.93 -23.77 -6.81
C ALA A 153 -13.10 -23.93 -8.33
N LEU A 154 -14.18 -24.59 -8.77
CA LEU A 154 -14.50 -24.75 -10.19
C LEU A 154 -14.74 -23.40 -10.88
N LEU A 155 -15.49 -22.49 -10.26
CA LEU A 155 -15.74 -21.14 -10.80
C LEU A 155 -14.44 -20.34 -10.95
N VAL A 156 -13.52 -20.45 -10.00
CA VAL A 156 -12.19 -19.83 -10.10
C VAL A 156 -11.37 -20.46 -11.23
N THR A 157 -11.42 -21.78 -11.42
CA THR A 157 -10.74 -22.46 -12.53
C THR A 157 -11.26 -21.99 -13.89
N VAL A 158 -12.58 -21.91 -14.07
CA VAL A 158 -13.20 -21.41 -15.30
C VAL A 158 -12.86 -19.94 -15.54
N ALA A 159 -12.88 -19.11 -14.50
CA ALA A 159 -12.47 -17.71 -14.61
C ALA A 159 -11.00 -17.57 -15.05
N ASN A 160 -10.11 -18.41 -14.50
CA ASN A 160 -8.70 -18.42 -14.89
C ASN A 160 -8.51 -18.86 -16.34
N ASP A 161 -9.27 -19.86 -16.80
CA ASP A 161 -9.25 -20.28 -18.21
C ASP A 161 -9.66 -19.13 -19.14
N HIS A 162 -10.76 -18.44 -18.83
CA HIS A 162 -11.19 -17.28 -19.60
C HIS A 162 -10.16 -16.13 -19.58
N PHE A 163 -9.45 -15.92 -18.46
CA PHE A 163 -8.38 -14.93 -18.39
C PHE A 163 -7.19 -15.28 -19.27
N LEU A 164 -6.80 -16.56 -19.30
CA LEU A 164 -5.74 -17.04 -20.17
C LEU A 164 -6.15 -16.94 -21.64
N ASP A 165 -7.36 -17.35 -21.98
CA ASP A 165 -7.91 -17.25 -23.33
C ASP A 165 -7.98 -15.79 -23.82
N GLN A 166 -8.52 -14.88 -23.01
CA GLN A 166 -8.53 -13.44 -23.32
C GLN A 166 -7.12 -12.88 -23.50
N TRP A 167 -6.18 -13.28 -22.64
CA TRP A 167 -4.78 -12.85 -22.73
C TRP A 167 -4.15 -13.36 -24.02
N HIS A 168 -4.34 -14.64 -24.33
CA HIS A 168 -3.88 -15.28 -25.57
C HIS A 168 -4.43 -14.53 -26.78
N HIS A 169 -5.74 -14.31 -26.88
CA HIS A 169 -6.34 -13.58 -27.99
C HIS A 169 -5.80 -12.15 -28.15
N THR A 170 -5.61 -11.43 -27.04
CA THR A 170 -5.09 -10.05 -27.10
C THR A 170 -3.62 -10.01 -27.53
N HIS A 171 -2.80 -10.97 -27.11
CA HIS A 171 -1.36 -10.99 -27.37
C HIS A 171 -0.98 -11.78 -28.63
N GLN A 172 -1.81 -12.70 -29.12
CA GLN A 172 -1.63 -13.32 -30.44
C GLN A 172 -1.85 -12.31 -31.56
N LEU A 173 -2.88 -11.47 -31.47
CA LEU A 173 -3.14 -10.41 -32.46
C LEU A 173 -2.05 -9.33 -32.50
N GLN A 174 -1.26 -9.17 -31.43
CA GLN A 174 -0.13 -8.24 -31.40
C GLN A 174 1.17 -8.84 -31.98
N ASN A 175 1.27 -10.16 -32.09
CA ASN A 175 2.45 -10.87 -32.60
C ASN A 175 2.30 -11.32 -34.06
N GLU A 176 1.14 -11.15 -34.68
CA GLU A 176 0.94 -11.38 -36.12
C GLU A 176 1.47 -10.18 -36.92
N PRO A 177 2.55 -10.33 -37.72
CA PRO A 177 2.96 -9.29 -38.65
C PRO A 177 1.88 -9.15 -39.73
N ILE A 178 1.34 -7.94 -39.89
CA ILE A 178 0.38 -7.60 -40.95
C ILE A 178 0.93 -8.08 -42.30
N THR A 179 0.40 -9.19 -42.82
CA THR A 179 0.70 -9.68 -44.16
C THR A 179 -0.64 -9.97 -44.85
N PRO A 180 -0.92 -9.35 -46.02
CA PRO A 180 -2.21 -9.50 -46.68
C PRO A 180 -2.31 -10.84 -47.43
N ALA A 181 -3.43 -11.53 -47.20
CA ALA A 181 -4.14 -12.52 -48.02
C ALA A 181 -3.40 -13.64 -48.80
N ASP A 182 -4.06 -14.80 -48.79
CA ASP A 182 -3.99 -15.93 -49.74
C ASP A 182 -2.89 -16.99 -49.59
N THR A 183 -3.26 -18.12 -48.98
CA THR A 183 -3.44 -19.46 -49.62
C THR A 183 -3.05 -20.59 -48.63
N PRO A 184 -3.86 -21.65 -48.48
CA PRO A 184 -3.67 -22.68 -47.44
C PRO A 184 -2.75 -23.81 -47.91
N GLN A 185 -1.86 -24.29 -47.03
CA GLN A 185 -1.36 -25.67 -47.03
C GLN A 185 -0.57 -26.00 -45.75
N THR A 186 -1.06 -26.99 -45.01
CA THR A 186 -0.35 -27.67 -43.93
C THR A 186 0.52 -28.78 -44.52
N PRO A 187 1.82 -28.82 -44.17
CA PRO A 187 2.49 -30.11 -43.98
C PRO A 187 2.86 -30.30 -42.51
N ALA A 188 2.49 -31.45 -41.96
CA ALA A 188 2.87 -31.90 -40.63
C ALA A 188 4.37 -32.22 -40.59
N GLU A 189 5.10 -31.57 -39.68
CA GLU A 189 6.48 -31.91 -39.31
C GLU A 189 6.54 -32.28 -37.82
N PRO A 190 7.40 -33.24 -37.43
CA PRO A 190 7.37 -33.91 -36.15
C PRO A 190 7.88 -33.02 -35.00
N PHE A 191 7.17 -33.08 -33.87
CA PHE A 191 7.47 -32.37 -32.64
C PHE A 191 8.83 -32.81 -32.06
N ASN A 192 9.87 -32.00 -32.25
CA ASN A 192 11.17 -32.23 -31.65
C ASN A 192 11.20 -31.54 -30.26
N GLY A 193 11.00 -32.34 -29.21
CA GLY A 193 10.78 -31.89 -27.84
C GLY A 193 12.03 -31.34 -27.13
N THR A 194 12.53 -30.18 -27.55
CA THR A 194 13.55 -29.43 -26.78
C THR A 194 13.01 -28.05 -26.39
N PRO A 195 12.68 -27.80 -25.11
CA PRO A 195 12.24 -26.47 -24.69
C PRO A 195 13.42 -25.48 -24.74
N PRO A 196 13.22 -24.24 -25.23
CA PRO A 196 14.26 -23.23 -25.21
C PRO A 196 14.59 -22.86 -23.76
N ALA A 197 15.84 -23.12 -23.38
CA ALA A 197 16.36 -22.75 -22.07
C ALA A 197 16.52 -21.22 -21.97
N GLY A 198 15.92 -20.64 -20.94
CA GLY A 198 16.30 -19.33 -20.42
C GLY A 198 15.31 -18.20 -20.74
N GLN A 199 14.30 -18.04 -19.86
CA GLN A 199 13.74 -16.71 -19.56
C GLN A 199 12.86 -16.67 -18.29
N SER A 200 13.05 -17.57 -17.33
CA SER A 200 12.43 -17.45 -16.01
C SER A 200 13.33 -16.63 -15.08
N ARG A 201 12.84 -15.47 -14.64
CA ARG A 201 13.46 -14.65 -13.60
C ARG A 201 13.46 -15.46 -12.29
N PRO A 202 14.58 -15.56 -11.56
CA PRO A 202 14.63 -16.36 -10.34
C PRO A 202 13.73 -15.72 -9.24
N PRO A 203 13.14 -16.55 -8.36
CA PRO A 203 12.36 -16.06 -7.24
C PRO A 203 13.25 -15.26 -6.27
N PRO A 204 12.70 -14.24 -5.57
CA PRO A 204 13.46 -13.48 -4.59
C PRO A 204 13.86 -14.37 -3.40
N ALA A 205 15.13 -14.27 -3.00
CA ALA A 205 15.70 -15.01 -1.88
C ALA A 205 15.13 -14.52 -0.52
N PRO A 206 15.08 -15.40 0.50
CA PRO A 206 14.51 -15.13 1.82
C PRO A 206 15.25 -14.05 2.62
#